data_AF-B4DDX9-F1
#
_entry.id   AF-B4DDX9-F1
#
_cell.length_a   1.000
_cell.length_b   1.000
_cell.length_c   1.000
_cell.angle_alpha   90.00
_cell.angle_beta   90.00
_cell.angle_gamma   90.00
#
_symmetry.space_group_name_H-M   'P 1'
#
loop_
_entity.id
_entity.type
_entity.pdbx_description
1 polymer ?
#
loop_
_entity_poly.entity_id
_entity_poly.type
_entity_poly.pdbx_seq_one_letter_code
_entity_poly.pdbx_strand_id
1 'polypeptide(L)'
;MRLILFFGALFGHIYCLETFVGDQVLEIVPSNEEQIKNLLQLEAQEHLQLDFWKSPTTPGETAHVRVPFVNVQAVKVFLESQGIAYSIMIEDVQVLLDKENEEMLFNRRRERSGNFNFGAYHTLEEISQEMDNLVAEHPGLVSKVNIGSSFENRPMNVLKFSTGGDKPAIWLDAGIHAREWVTQATALWTANKIVSDYGKDPSITSILDALDIFLLPVTNPDGYVFSQTKVSLDFVPFFNKDLRRCVGTSKAK
;
A
#
# COMPACT_ATOMS: atom_id res chain seq x y z
N MET A 1 -33.21 37.28 3.03
CA MET A 1 -31.78 37.26 2.67
C MET A 1 -30.89 36.65 3.78
N ARG A 2 -31.30 35.54 4.40
CA ARG A 2 -30.48 34.80 5.39
C ARG A 2 -30.55 33.26 5.20
N LEU A 3 -31.20 32.80 4.13
CA LEU A 3 -31.39 31.36 3.83
C LEU A 3 -30.54 30.85 2.65
N ILE A 4 -29.84 31.73 1.91
CA ILE A 4 -29.05 31.35 0.73
C ILE A 4 -27.59 31.00 1.11
N LEU A 5 -27.16 31.34 2.33
CA LEU A 5 -25.79 31.06 2.80
C LEU A 5 -25.60 29.65 3.38
N PHE A 6 -26.66 28.87 3.57
CA PHE A 6 -26.56 27.49 4.08
C PHE A 6 -26.47 26.41 2.99
N PHE A 7 -26.82 26.73 1.74
CA PHE A 7 -26.67 25.79 0.62
C PHE A 7 -25.29 25.86 -0.07
N GLY A 8 -24.51 26.92 0.17
CA GLY A 8 -23.13 27.03 -0.33
C GLY A 8 -22.09 26.23 0.47
N ALA A 9 -22.42 25.85 1.71
CA ALA A 9 -21.52 25.07 2.57
C ALA A 9 -21.66 23.54 2.39
N LEU A 10 -22.70 23.07 1.70
CA LEU A 10 -22.94 21.64 1.45
C LEU A 10 -22.31 21.15 0.14
N PHE A 11 -21.90 22.05 -0.75
CA PHE A 11 -21.20 21.72 -2.02
C PHE A 11 -19.68 21.97 -1.97
N GLY A 12 -19.15 22.39 -0.81
CA GLY A 12 -17.72 22.65 -0.59
C GLY A 12 -16.97 21.50 0.11
N HIS A 13 -17.56 20.31 0.18
CA HIS A 13 -16.85 19.05 0.42
C HIS A 13 -16.79 18.28 -0.91
N ILE A 14 -16.24 18.93 -1.93
CA ILE A 14 -15.65 18.17 -3.03
C ILE A 14 -14.51 17.42 -2.37
N TYR A 15 -14.73 16.13 -2.08
CA TYR A 15 -13.64 15.19 -1.87
C TYR A 15 -12.74 15.36 -3.10
N CYS A 16 -11.60 16.02 -2.92
CA CYS A 16 -10.57 16.08 -3.94
C CYS A 16 -9.95 14.67 -3.95
N LEU A 17 -10.63 13.74 -4.61
CA LEU A 17 -10.05 12.49 -5.04
C LEU A 17 -8.94 12.86 -6.01
N GLU A 18 -7.71 12.51 -5.67
CA GLU A 18 -6.62 12.63 -6.64
C GLU A 18 -6.91 11.68 -7.80
N THR A 19 -6.88 12.23 -9.01
CA THR A 19 -7.05 11.47 -10.25
C THR A 19 -5.72 11.45 -10.99
N PHE A 20 -5.42 10.32 -11.60
CA PHE A 20 -4.18 10.07 -12.33
C PHE A 20 -4.43 9.97 -13.84
N VAL A 21 -5.45 10.67 -14.33
CA VAL A 21 -5.88 10.60 -15.73
C VAL A 21 -4.74 11.07 -16.63
N GLY A 22 -4.24 10.15 -17.46
CA GLY A 22 -3.14 10.41 -18.39
C GLY A 22 -1.75 10.43 -17.74
N ASP A 23 -1.64 10.14 -16.45
CA ASP A 23 -0.35 9.87 -15.83
C ASP A 23 0.25 8.62 -16.46
N GLN A 24 1.55 8.69 -16.74
CA GLN A 24 2.28 7.57 -17.34
C GLN A 24 3.30 7.03 -16.37
N VAL A 25 3.53 5.72 -16.38
CA VAL A 25 4.72 5.15 -15.75
C VAL A 25 5.74 4.87 -16.83
N LEU A 26 6.90 5.52 -16.71
CA LEU A 26 8.02 5.33 -17.61
C LEU A 26 9.00 4.32 -17.00
N GLU A 27 9.44 3.37 -17.81
CA GLU A 27 10.61 2.55 -17.53
C GLU A 27 11.83 3.19 -18.17
N ILE A 28 12.83 3.50 -17.36
CA ILE A 28 14.02 4.25 -17.75
C ILE A 28 15.25 3.36 -17.55
N VAL A 29 16.15 3.34 -18.53
CA VAL A 29 17.38 2.54 -18.48
C VAL A 29 18.60 3.46 -18.55
N PRO A 30 19.12 3.94 -17.40
CA PRO A 30 20.36 4.71 -17.37
C PRO A 30 21.54 3.79 -17.74
N SER A 31 22.41 4.24 -18.63
CA SER A 31 23.55 3.47 -19.16
C SER A 31 24.89 3.80 -18.50
N ASN A 32 24.94 4.85 -17.66
CA ASN A 32 26.15 5.31 -16.98
C ASN A 32 25.81 6.13 -15.73
N GLU A 33 26.83 6.42 -14.92
CA GLU A 33 26.70 7.16 -13.65
C GLU A 33 26.20 8.61 -13.80
N GLU A 34 26.53 9.27 -14.92
CA GLU A 34 26.07 10.63 -15.19
C GLU A 34 24.54 10.64 -15.40
N GLN A 35 24.01 9.67 -16.14
CA GLN A 35 22.57 9.52 -16.34
C GLN A 35 21.84 9.22 -15.02
N ILE A 36 22.41 8.40 -14.15
CA ILE A 36 21.84 8.16 -12.81
C ILE A 36 21.79 9.45 -12.00
N LYS A 37 22.88 10.21 -11.98
CA LYS A 37 22.94 11.49 -11.29
C LYS A 37 21.90 12.47 -11.83
N ASN A 38 21.69 12.51 -13.15
CA ASN A 38 20.68 13.35 -13.79
C ASN A 38 19.26 12.94 -13.37
N LEU A 39 18.97 11.64 -13.26
CA LEU A 39 17.68 11.14 -12.78
C LEU A 39 17.45 11.48 -11.30
N LEU A 40 18.46 11.35 -10.44
CA LEU A 40 18.37 11.73 -9.02
C LEU A 40 18.15 13.24 -8.85
N GLN A 41 18.76 14.07 -9.70
CA GLN A 41 18.49 15.50 -9.73
C GLN A 41 17.06 15.82 -10.18
N LEU A 42 16.53 15.05 -11.13
CA LEU A 42 15.14 15.18 -11.58
C LEU A 42 14.16 14.77 -10.47
N GLU A 43 14.44 13.69 -9.74
CA GLU A 43 13.67 13.25 -8.57
C GLU A 43 13.61 14.33 -7.48
N ALA A 44 14.71 15.05 -7.26
CA ALA A 44 14.77 16.14 -6.28
C ALA A 44 13.95 17.40 -6.67
N GLN A 45 13.41 17.47 -7.90
CA GLN A 45 12.61 18.60 -8.34
C GLN A 45 11.15 18.45 -7.92
N GLU A 46 10.83 18.89 -6.70
CA GLU A 46 9.49 18.78 -6.09
C GLU A 46 8.35 19.34 -6.97
N HIS A 47 8.61 20.37 -7.78
CA HIS A 47 7.61 20.99 -8.65
C HIS A 47 7.15 20.08 -9.81
N LEU A 48 7.94 19.06 -10.17
CA LEU A 48 7.57 18.06 -11.17
C LEU A 48 6.67 16.97 -10.60
N GLN A 49 6.60 16.84 -9.27
CA GLN A 49 5.77 15.86 -8.56
C GLN A 49 5.97 14.43 -9.11
N LEU A 50 7.21 14.06 -9.42
CA LEU A 50 7.54 12.72 -9.89
C LEU A 50 7.45 11.74 -8.73
N ASP A 51 6.96 10.54 -9.03
CA ASP A 51 6.80 9.46 -8.05
C ASP A 51 7.58 8.23 -8.53
N PHE A 52 8.74 8.00 -7.93
CA PHE A 52 9.59 6.87 -8.25
C PHE A 52 9.07 5.60 -7.57
N TRP A 53 8.58 4.67 -8.39
CA TRP A 53 8.19 3.32 -7.94
C TRP A 53 9.41 2.44 -7.76
N LYS A 54 10.41 2.61 -8.63
CA LYS A 54 11.74 2.00 -8.53
C LYS A 54 12.78 3.09 -8.76
N SER A 55 13.44 3.52 -7.69
CA SER A 55 14.50 4.53 -7.76
C SER A 55 15.70 4.04 -8.61
N PRO A 56 16.39 4.93 -9.32
CA PRO A 56 17.60 4.57 -10.06
C PRO A 56 18.71 4.11 -9.10
N THR A 57 19.46 3.07 -9.49
CA THR A 57 20.49 2.45 -8.63
C THR A 57 21.85 2.39 -9.30
N THR A 58 22.03 1.52 -10.29
CA THR A 58 23.32 1.31 -10.99
C THR A 58 23.12 1.28 -12.51
N PRO A 59 24.17 1.51 -13.32
CA PRO A 59 24.02 1.55 -14.77
C PRO A 59 23.54 0.21 -15.33
N GLY A 60 22.57 0.26 -16.24
CA GLY A 60 21.91 -0.90 -16.85
C GLY A 60 20.67 -1.38 -16.09
N GLU A 61 20.50 -1.01 -14.82
CA GLU A 61 19.30 -1.34 -14.04
C GLU A 61 18.16 -0.37 -14.32
N THR A 62 16.95 -0.90 -14.48
CA THR A 62 15.76 -0.09 -14.75
C THR A 62 15.37 0.76 -13.55
N ALA A 63 14.89 1.97 -13.82
CA ALA A 63 14.13 2.81 -12.89
C ALA A 63 12.70 2.97 -13.40
N HIS A 64 11.74 3.06 -12.49
CA HIS A 64 10.31 3.21 -12.81
C HIS A 64 9.79 4.46 -12.13
N VAL A 65 9.20 5.36 -12.92
CA VAL A 65 8.70 6.65 -12.42
C VAL A 65 7.31 6.93 -12.98
N ARG A 66 6.35 7.20 -12.10
CA ARG A 66 5.07 7.80 -12.47
C ARG A 66 5.29 9.29 -12.71
N VAL A 67 4.87 9.74 -13.88
CA VAL A 67 4.96 11.13 -14.32
C VAL A 67 3.55 11.70 -14.43
N PRO A 68 3.21 12.77 -13.69
CA PRO A 68 1.93 13.45 -13.82
C PRO A 68 1.67 13.89 -15.25
N PHE A 69 0.44 13.75 -15.74
CA PHE A 69 0.05 14.07 -17.13
C PHE A 69 0.62 15.41 -17.63
N VAL A 70 0.51 16.44 -16.79
CA VAL A 70 0.98 17.81 -17.09
C VAL A 70 2.48 17.92 -17.35
N ASN A 71 3.27 16.96 -16.82
CA ASN A 71 4.74 16.94 -16.89
C ASN A 71 5.27 15.87 -17.84
N VAL A 72 4.44 14.99 -18.40
CA VAL A 72 4.85 13.88 -19.29
C VAL A 72 5.72 14.38 -20.43
N GLN A 73 5.29 15.43 -21.14
CA GLN A 73 6.04 15.95 -22.28
C GLN A 73 7.38 16.56 -21.86
N ALA A 74 7.42 17.29 -20.75
CA ALA A 74 8.65 17.92 -20.25
C ALA A 74 9.68 16.86 -19.84
N VAL A 75 9.24 15.80 -19.14
CA VAL A 75 10.12 14.71 -18.73
C VAL A 75 10.64 13.92 -19.93
N LYS A 76 9.81 13.61 -20.93
CA LYS A 76 10.25 12.92 -22.15
C LYS A 76 11.31 13.70 -22.91
N VAL A 77 11.09 15.00 -23.11
CA VAL A 77 12.08 15.89 -23.76
C VAL A 77 13.38 15.95 -22.97
N PHE A 78 13.31 15.98 -21.64
CA PHE A 78 14.50 15.90 -20.79
C PHE A 78 15.26 14.59 -21.02
N LEU A 79 14.60 13.44 -20.94
CA LEU A 79 15.22 12.13 -21.14
C LEU A 79 15.89 12.02 -22.53
N GLU A 80 15.20 12.48 -23.57
CA GLU A 80 15.72 12.52 -24.95
C GLU A 80 16.94 13.42 -25.08
N SER A 81 16.93 14.61 -24.46
CA SER A 81 18.06 15.55 -24.48
C SER A 81 19.31 15.01 -23.77
N GLN A 82 19.12 14.14 -22.78
CA GLN A 82 20.20 13.50 -22.02
C GLN A 82 20.62 12.15 -22.62
N GLY A 83 20.01 11.74 -23.75
CA GLY A 83 20.25 10.45 -24.37
C GLY A 83 19.91 9.26 -23.45
N ILE A 84 18.93 9.43 -22.56
CA ILE A 84 18.47 8.39 -21.64
C ILE A 84 17.36 7.60 -22.32
N ALA A 85 17.56 6.29 -22.46
CA ALA A 85 16.55 5.40 -23.04
C ALA A 85 15.38 5.22 -22.07
N TYR A 86 14.16 5.27 -22.60
CA TYR A 86 12.95 4.97 -21.85
C TYR A 86 11.89 4.30 -22.72
N SER A 87 10.95 3.63 -22.07
CA SER A 87 9.72 3.10 -22.66
C SER A 87 8.53 3.49 -21.77
N ILE A 88 7.33 3.49 -22.35
CA ILE A 88 6.09 3.65 -21.57
C ILE A 88 5.71 2.28 -21.05
N MET A 89 5.72 2.09 -19.72
CA MET A 89 5.34 0.84 -19.08
C MET A 89 3.83 0.79 -18.78
N ILE A 90 3.25 1.94 -18.42
CA ILE A 90 1.81 2.12 -18.21
C ILE A 90 1.39 3.42 -18.89
N GLU A 91 0.46 3.34 -19.84
CA GLU A 91 0.02 4.47 -20.66
C GLU A 91 -0.89 5.45 -19.93
N ASP A 92 -1.81 4.92 -19.11
CA ASP A 92 -2.73 5.70 -18.29
C ASP A 92 -2.98 4.95 -16.99
N VAL A 93 -2.42 5.51 -15.92
CA VAL A 93 -2.50 4.95 -14.58
C VAL A 93 -3.94 4.92 -14.06
N GLN A 94 -4.79 5.90 -14.41
CA GLN A 94 -6.17 5.94 -13.95
C GLN A 94 -6.97 4.71 -14.41
N VAL A 95 -6.68 4.18 -15.59
CA VAL A 95 -7.37 3.00 -16.14
C VAL A 95 -7.19 1.78 -15.24
N LEU A 96 -6.00 1.60 -14.67
CA LEU A 96 -5.73 0.49 -13.76
C LEU A 96 -6.48 0.66 -12.43
N LEU A 97 -6.52 1.90 -11.92
CA LEU A 97 -7.20 2.22 -10.67
C LEU A 97 -8.72 2.12 -10.77
N ASP A 98 -9.29 2.53 -11.89
CA ASP A 98 -10.72 2.41 -12.16
C ASP A 98 -11.14 0.93 -12.16
N LYS A 99 -10.32 0.08 -12.79
CA LYS A 99 -10.53 -1.37 -12.81
C LYS A 99 -10.42 -1.99 -11.42
N GLU A 100 -9.40 -1.62 -10.65
CA GLU A 100 -9.22 -2.09 -9.28
C GLU A 100 -10.41 -1.71 -8.39
N ASN A 101 -10.87 -0.45 -8.47
CA ASN A 101 -12.04 0.02 -7.75
C ASN A 101 -13.32 -0.73 -8.15
N GLU A 102 -13.53 -0.98 -9.44
CA GLU A 102 -14.67 -1.76 -9.93
C GLU A 102 -14.66 -3.19 -9.35
N GLU A 103 -13.51 -3.86 -9.39
CA GLU A 103 -13.32 -5.22 -8.86
C GLU A 103 -13.54 -5.27 -7.33
N MET A 104 -13.00 -4.31 -6.58
CA MET A 104 -13.22 -4.19 -5.14
C MET A 104 -14.70 -3.99 -4.79
N LEU A 105 -15.39 -3.08 -5.50
CA LEU A 105 -16.82 -2.82 -5.29
C LEU A 105 -17.67 -4.04 -5.66
N PHE A 106 -17.31 -4.76 -6.72
CA PHE A 106 -17.97 -6.01 -7.09
C PHE A 106 -17.78 -7.09 -6.02
N ASN A 107 -16.55 -7.27 -5.52
CA ASN A 107 -16.27 -8.24 -4.46
C ASN A 107 -17.06 -7.93 -3.18
N ARG A 108 -17.06 -6.66 -2.72
CA ARG A 108 -17.82 -6.25 -1.53
C ARG A 108 -19.31 -6.55 -1.66
N ARG A 109 -19.90 -6.39 -2.86
CA ARG A 109 -21.32 -6.76 -3.09
C ARG A 109 -21.54 -8.26 -2.95
N ARG A 110 -20.61 -9.09 -3.43
CA ARG A 110 -20.70 -10.56 -3.36
C ARG A 110 -20.54 -11.08 -1.93
N GLU A 111 -19.64 -10.49 -1.15
CA GLU A 111 -19.39 -10.89 0.25
C GLU A 111 -20.56 -10.58 1.20
N ARG A 112 -21.48 -9.67 0.83
CA ARG A 112 -22.70 -9.42 1.64
C ARG A 112 -23.55 -10.65 1.90
N SER A 113 -23.48 -11.64 1.03
CA SER A 113 -24.23 -12.90 1.14
C SER A 113 -23.32 -14.12 0.97
N GLY A 114 -22.00 -13.94 1.07
CA GLY A 114 -21.00 -14.97 0.79
C GLY A 114 -19.88 -14.98 1.82
N ASN A 115 -18.89 -15.84 1.60
CA ASN A 115 -17.71 -15.92 2.46
C ASN A 115 -16.68 -14.84 2.09
N PHE A 116 -15.78 -14.54 3.01
CA PHE A 116 -14.61 -13.70 2.76
C PHE A 116 -13.80 -14.23 1.56
N ASN A 117 -13.50 -13.37 0.59
CA ASN A 117 -12.73 -13.72 -0.60
C ASN A 117 -11.29 -13.24 -0.48
N PHE A 118 -10.38 -14.11 -0.04
CA PHE A 118 -8.94 -13.81 0.04
C PHE A 118 -8.27 -13.44 -1.30
N GLY A 119 -8.95 -13.64 -2.45
CA GLY A 119 -8.48 -13.22 -3.78
C GLY A 119 -8.90 -11.81 -4.19
N ALA A 120 -9.24 -10.93 -3.24
CA ALA A 120 -9.58 -9.52 -3.49
C ALA A 120 -8.87 -8.61 -2.50
N TYR A 121 -8.85 -7.31 -2.79
CA TYR A 121 -8.43 -6.28 -1.85
C TYR A 121 -9.60 -5.84 -0.96
N HIS A 122 -9.28 -5.53 0.29
CA HIS A 122 -10.25 -5.19 1.34
C HIS A 122 -9.86 -3.91 2.06
N THR A 123 -10.85 -3.26 2.66
CA THR A 123 -10.64 -2.12 3.56
C THR A 123 -10.05 -2.55 4.89
N LEU A 124 -9.50 -1.59 5.64
CA LEU A 124 -8.99 -1.84 6.99
C LEU A 124 -10.05 -2.45 7.92
N GLU A 125 -11.31 -2.05 7.77
CA GLU A 125 -12.43 -2.58 8.56
C GLU A 125 -12.73 -4.04 8.20
N GLU A 126 -12.81 -4.35 6.90
CA GLU A 126 -13.01 -5.72 6.40
C GLU A 126 -11.86 -6.65 6.84
N ILE A 127 -10.61 -6.19 6.78
CA ILE A 127 -9.44 -6.94 7.28
C ILE A 127 -9.55 -7.18 8.80
N SER A 128 -9.90 -6.13 9.57
CA SER A 128 -10.01 -6.24 11.02
C SER A 128 -11.12 -7.21 11.44
N GLN A 129 -12.24 -7.19 10.73
CA GLN A 129 -13.36 -8.11 10.93
C GLN A 129 -12.96 -9.56 10.63
N GLU A 130 -12.19 -9.80 9.57
CA GLU A 130 -11.74 -11.15 9.24
C GLU A 130 -10.70 -11.67 10.25
N MET A 131 -9.85 -10.80 10.79
CA MET A 131 -8.98 -11.15 11.92
C MET A 131 -9.79 -11.57 13.15
N ASP A 132 -10.91 -10.91 13.43
CA ASP A 132 -11.82 -11.28 14.52
C ASP A 132 -12.50 -12.63 14.26
N ASN A 133 -12.93 -12.88 13.02
CA ASN A 133 -13.51 -14.16 12.60
C ASN A 133 -12.50 -15.31 12.80
N LEU A 134 -11.27 -15.15 12.34
CA LEU A 134 -10.20 -16.16 12.49
C LEU A 134 -9.95 -16.53 13.96
N VAL A 135 -9.95 -15.54 14.87
CA VAL A 135 -9.80 -15.76 16.31
C VAL A 135 -11.03 -16.48 16.89
N ALA A 136 -12.23 -16.07 16.51
CA ALA A 136 -13.47 -16.68 17.00
C ALA A 136 -13.62 -18.14 16.56
N GLU A 137 -13.19 -18.46 15.34
CA GLU A 137 -13.25 -19.81 14.77
C GLU A 137 -12.15 -20.74 15.31
N HIS A 138 -11.00 -20.19 15.72
CA HIS A 138 -9.84 -20.97 16.16
C HIS A 138 -9.29 -20.52 17.54
N PRO A 139 -10.12 -20.45 18.60
CA PRO A 139 -9.75 -19.82 19.88
C PRO A 139 -8.65 -20.55 20.66
N GLY A 140 -8.38 -21.83 20.32
CA GLY A 140 -7.29 -22.61 20.92
C GLY A 140 -5.93 -22.44 20.23
N LEU A 141 -5.88 -21.74 19.09
CA LEU A 141 -4.68 -21.57 18.27
C LEU A 141 -4.36 -20.10 17.99
N VAL A 142 -5.39 -19.29 17.75
CA VAL A 142 -5.24 -17.89 17.34
C VAL A 142 -5.76 -16.96 18.42
N SER A 143 -5.00 -15.91 18.71
CA SER A 143 -5.43 -14.79 19.55
C SER A 143 -5.05 -13.46 18.91
N LYS A 144 -5.79 -12.39 19.24
CA LYS A 144 -5.48 -11.03 18.78
C LYS A 144 -4.79 -10.25 19.90
N VAL A 145 -3.64 -9.67 19.59
CA VAL A 145 -2.83 -8.87 20.52
C VAL A 145 -2.75 -7.44 20.01
N ASN A 146 -3.16 -6.46 20.82
CA ASN A 146 -2.94 -5.06 20.50
C ASN A 146 -1.55 -4.63 20.97
N ILE A 147 -0.73 -4.09 20.07
CA ILE A 147 0.65 -3.64 20.36
C ILE A 147 0.78 -2.12 20.44
N GLY A 148 -0.35 -1.39 20.38
CA GLY A 148 -0.39 0.06 20.43
C GLY A 148 -1.40 0.66 19.44
N SER A 149 -1.19 1.93 19.14
CA SER A 149 -2.02 2.72 18.23
C SER A 149 -1.17 3.41 17.17
N SER A 150 -1.77 3.64 16.01
CA SER A 150 -1.21 4.47 14.94
C SER A 150 -1.24 5.97 15.28
N PHE A 151 -0.77 6.82 14.37
CA PHE A 151 -0.76 8.27 14.57
C PHE A 151 -2.19 8.83 14.65
N GLU A 152 -3.08 8.36 13.79
CA GLU A 152 -4.51 8.71 13.85
C GLU A 152 -5.30 7.83 14.84
N ASN A 153 -4.60 7.22 15.80
CA ASN A 153 -5.16 6.45 16.91
C ASN A 153 -5.99 5.21 16.49
N ARG A 154 -5.57 4.51 15.42
CA ARG A 154 -6.12 3.21 15.03
C ARG A 154 -5.37 2.07 15.72
N PRO A 155 -6.04 1.00 16.17
CA PRO A 155 -5.40 -0.09 16.88
C PRO A 155 -4.43 -0.86 15.97
N MET A 156 -3.22 -1.12 16.48
CA MET A 156 -2.23 -1.99 15.86
C MET A 156 -2.43 -3.41 16.35
N ASN A 157 -3.20 -4.20 15.62
CA ASN A 157 -3.58 -5.55 16.02
C ASN A 157 -2.73 -6.61 15.31
N VAL A 158 -2.19 -7.53 16.09
CA VAL A 158 -1.36 -8.66 15.66
C VAL A 158 -2.12 -9.96 15.91
N LEU A 159 -2.11 -10.88 14.95
CA LEU A 159 -2.53 -12.26 15.16
C LEU A 159 -1.38 -13.06 15.74
N LYS A 160 -1.59 -13.65 16.92
CA LYS A 160 -0.68 -14.61 17.54
C LYS A 160 -1.20 -16.03 17.29
N PHE A 161 -0.41 -16.86 16.63
CA PHE A 161 -0.62 -18.30 16.46
C PHE A 161 0.26 -19.06 17.43
N SER A 162 -0.32 -19.85 18.32
CA SER A 162 0.41 -20.54 19.39
C SER A 162 -0.33 -21.78 19.86
N THR A 163 0.44 -22.83 20.17
CA THR A 163 -0.08 -24.04 20.86
C THR A 163 0.17 -24.01 22.38
N GLY A 164 0.57 -22.85 22.92
CA GLY A 164 0.83 -22.61 24.34
C GLY A 164 2.31 -22.71 24.73
N GLY A 165 2.60 -22.41 26.00
CA GLY A 165 3.96 -22.36 26.55
C GLY A 165 4.66 -21.02 26.34
N ASP A 166 5.89 -20.91 26.85
CA ASP A 166 6.81 -19.80 26.59
C ASP A 166 7.80 -20.23 25.51
N LYS A 167 7.59 -19.76 24.28
CA LYS A 167 8.27 -20.24 23.07
C LYS A 167 9.04 -19.11 22.37
N PRO A 168 10.11 -19.44 21.63
CA PRO A 168 10.65 -18.51 20.66
C PRO A 168 9.59 -18.16 19.61
N ALA A 169 9.73 -16.99 18.97
CA ALA A 169 8.71 -16.45 18.09
C ALA A 169 9.27 -16.03 16.73
N ILE A 170 8.44 -16.16 15.69
CA ILE A 170 8.63 -15.57 14.37
C ILE A 170 7.74 -14.34 14.28
N TRP A 171 8.31 -13.23 13.82
CA TRP A 171 7.58 -12.01 13.51
C TRP A 171 7.42 -11.87 12.00
N LEU A 172 6.18 -11.68 11.56
CA LEU A 172 5.79 -11.39 10.19
C LEU A 172 4.96 -10.11 10.18
N ASP A 173 5.25 -9.20 9.27
CA ASP A 173 4.44 -8.02 9.06
C ASP A 173 4.30 -7.65 7.59
N ALA A 174 3.27 -6.87 7.29
CA ALA A 174 2.91 -6.49 5.93
C ALA A 174 2.33 -5.07 5.88
N GLY A 175 2.41 -4.44 4.70
CA GLY A 175 1.80 -3.13 4.50
C GLY A 175 2.44 -2.01 5.29
N ILE A 176 3.77 -2.04 5.48
CA ILE A 176 4.51 -0.91 6.05
C ILE A 176 4.45 0.30 5.10
N HIS A 177 4.54 0.05 3.79
CA HIS A 177 4.18 0.99 2.75
C HIS A 177 2.72 0.79 2.34
N ALA A 178 1.95 1.88 2.39
CA ALA A 178 0.51 1.84 2.23
C ALA A 178 0.04 1.29 0.87
N ARG A 179 0.72 1.67 -0.23
CA ARG A 179 0.31 1.32 -1.61
C ARG A 179 0.64 -0.11 -2.03
N GLU A 180 1.38 -0.87 -1.21
CA GLU A 180 1.79 -2.23 -1.54
C GLU A 180 0.68 -3.25 -1.18
N TRP A 181 -0.55 -3.02 -1.66
CA TRP A 181 -1.80 -3.69 -1.23
C TRP A 181 -1.74 -5.22 -1.26
N VAL A 182 -0.95 -5.78 -2.18
CA VAL A 182 -0.70 -7.22 -2.27
C VAL A 182 -0.12 -7.80 -0.99
N THR A 183 0.65 -7.03 -0.23
CA THR A 183 1.27 -7.50 1.02
C THR A 183 0.23 -7.72 2.11
N GLN A 184 -0.71 -6.79 2.32
CA GLN A 184 -1.79 -6.91 3.29
C GLN A 184 -2.72 -8.08 2.93
N ALA A 185 -3.08 -8.22 1.64
CA ALA A 185 -3.89 -9.34 1.16
C ALA A 185 -3.19 -10.69 1.38
N THR A 186 -1.89 -10.77 1.07
CA THR A 186 -1.08 -11.97 1.27
C THR A 186 -0.95 -12.33 2.74
N ALA A 187 -0.77 -11.34 3.62
CA ALA A 187 -0.73 -11.58 5.06
C ALA A 187 -2.04 -12.20 5.57
N LEU A 188 -3.19 -11.66 5.17
CA LEU A 188 -4.48 -12.20 5.59
C LEU A 188 -4.74 -13.61 5.03
N TRP A 189 -4.36 -13.86 3.78
CA TRP A 189 -4.38 -15.22 3.23
C TRP A 189 -3.45 -16.17 4.00
N THR A 190 -2.26 -15.71 4.38
CA THR A 190 -1.29 -16.48 5.17
C THR A 190 -1.87 -16.83 6.54
N ALA A 191 -2.57 -15.91 7.20
CA ALA A 191 -3.27 -16.17 8.46
C ALA A 191 -4.27 -17.33 8.32
N ASN A 192 -5.11 -17.28 7.29
CA ASN A 192 -6.06 -18.35 6.99
C ASN A 192 -5.37 -19.67 6.62
N LYS A 193 -4.24 -19.60 5.91
CA LYS A 193 -3.45 -20.78 5.52
C LYS A 193 -2.87 -21.50 6.74
N ILE A 194 -2.33 -20.75 7.70
CA ILE A 194 -1.77 -21.30 8.95
C ILE A 194 -2.84 -22.09 9.71
N VAL A 195 -4.02 -21.52 9.93
CA VAL A 195 -5.10 -22.22 10.67
C VAL A 195 -5.66 -23.40 9.89
N SER A 196 -5.74 -23.30 8.56
CA SER A 196 -6.30 -24.35 7.70
C SER A 196 -5.41 -25.59 7.65
N ASP A 197 -4.10 -25.39 7.73
CA ASP A 197 -3.09 -26.45 7.57
C ASP A 197 -2.58 -27.00 8.90
N TYR A 198 -2.70 -26.27 10.01
CA TYR A 198 -2.31 -26.78 11.32
C TYR A 198 -3.09 -28.07 11.68
N GLY A 199 -2.33 -29.12 11.98
CA GLY A 199 -2.84 -30.47 12.26
C GLY A 199 -3.03 -31.33 11.01
N LYS A 200 -2.76 -30.79 9.81
CA LYS A 200 -2.85 -31.49 8.52
C LYS A 200 -1.50 -31.54 7.81
N ASP A 201 -0.80 -30.41 7.70
CA ASP A 201 0.54 -30.34 7.13
C ASP A 201 1.59 -30.52 8.24
N PRO A 202 2.43 -31.57 8.19
CA PRO A 202 3.45 -31.81 9.21
C PRO A 202 4.45 -30.66 9.36
N SER A 203 4.74 -29.92 8.29
CA SER A 203 5.71 -28.83 8.33
C SER A 203 5.21 -27.68 9.21
N ILE A 204 4.07 -27.06 8.89
CA ILE A 204 3.54 -25.97 9.71
C ILE A 204 3.15 -26.41 11.13
N THR A 205 2.69 -27.65 11.30
CA THR A 205 2.43 -28.21 12.64
C THR A 205 3.70 -28.25 13.48
N SER A 206 4.80 -28.80 12.95
CA SER A 206 6.06 -28.86 13.68
C SER A 206 6.61 -27.46 14.03
N ILE A 207 6.37 -26.48 13.15
CA ILE A 207 6.73 -25.08 13.40
C ILE A 207 5.93 -24.52 14.58
N LEU A 208 4.60 -24.66 14.59
CA LEU A 208 3.74 -24.13 15.66
C LEU A 208 3.88 -24.88 17.00
N ASP A 209 4.28 -26.14 16.95
CA ASP A 209 4.62 -26.92 18.14
C ASP A 209 5.89 -26.39 18.82
N ALA A 210 6.85 -25.88 18.04
CA ALA A 210 8.13 -25.38 18.55
C ALA A 210 8.18 -23.85 18.74
N LEU A 211 7.45 -23.07 17.94
CA LEU A 211 7.51 -21.61 17.88
C LEU A 211 6.11 -20.98 17.90
N ASP A 212 6.03 -19.75 18.39
CA ASP A 212 4.88 -18.88 18.16
C ASP A 212 5.06 -18.09 16.85
N ILE A 213 3.98 -17.79 16.14
CA ILE A 213 4.00 -16.85 14.99
C ILE A 213 3.19 -15.61 15.35
N PHE A 214 3.77 -14.43 15.19
CA PHE A 214 3.11 -13.15 15.28
C PHE A 214 3.01 -12.55 13.88
N LEU A 215 1.79 -12.25 13.44
CA LEU A 215 1.51 -11.68 12.13
C LEU A 215 0.77 -10.35 12.27
N LEU A 216 1.37 -9.27 11.77
CA LEU A 216 0.75 -7.94 11.68
C LEU A 216 0.33 -7.68 10.21
N PRO A 217 -0.96 -7.84 9.85
CA PRO A 217 -1.37 -7.71 8.45
C PRO A 217 -1.29 -6.27 7.91
N VAL A 218 -1.42 -5.26 8.78
CA VAL A 218 -1.39 -3.85 8.39
C VAL A 218 -0.49 -3.04 9.33
N THR A 219 0.79 -2.93 8.98
CA THR A 219 1.81 -2.17 9.73
C THR A 219 1.61 -0.65 9.66
N ASN A 220 0.92 -0.16 8.62
CA ASN A 220 0.61 1.25 8.43
C ASN A 220 -0.89 1.48 8.17
N PRO A 221 -1.76 1.38 9.20
CA PRO A 221 -3.20 1.47 9.01
C PRO A 221 -3.66 2.85 8.55
N ASP A 222 -2.98 3.93 8.97
CA ASP A 222 -3.34 5.30 8.57
C ASP A 222 -3.06 5.51 7.08
N GLY A 223 -1.86 5.13 6.64
CA GLY A 223 -1.51 5.18 5.22
C GLY A 223 -2.40 4.28 4.38
N TYR A 224 -2.73 3.07 4.85
CA TYR A 224 -3.59 2.14 4.11
C TYR A 224 -4.99 2.74 3.87
N VAL A 225 -5.62 3.30 4.92
CA VAL A 225 -6.91 4.00 4.79
C VAL A 225 -6.78 5.21 3.85
N PHE A 226 -5.71 5.99 3.97
CA PHE A 226 -5.45 7.11 3.08
C PHE A 226 -5.36 6.67 1.61
N SER A 227 -4.66 5.56 1.34
CA SER A 227 -4.47 5.05 -0.02
C SER A 227 -5.78 4.62 -0.69
N GLN A 228 -6.76 4.15 0.07
CA GLN A 228 -8.06 3.73 -0.46
C GLN A 228 -9.11 4.84 -0.53
N THR A 229 -8.91 5.95 0.17
CA THR A 229 -9.96 6.98 0.33
C THR A 229 -9.64 8.32 -0.33
N LYS A 230 -8.35 8.65 -0.52
CA LYS A 230 -7.94 9.97 -1.01
C LYS A 230 -6.98 9.91 -2.19
N VAL A 231 -5.98 9.02 -2.17
CA VAL A 231 -4.91 8.99 -3.17
C VAL A 231 -4.42 7.56 -3.38
N SER A 232 -4.69 6.98 -4.55
CA SER A 232 -4.42 5.56 -4.79
C SER A 232 -2.94 5.18 -4.98
N LEU A 233 -2.02 6.14 -5.19
CA LEU A 233 -0.65 5.81 -5.61
C LEU A 233 0.49 6.45 -4.83
N ASP A 234 0.22 7.16 -3.75
CA ASP A 234 1.30 7.77 -2.98
C ASP A 234 2.05 6.72 -2.16
N PHE A 235 3.34 6.57 -2.48
CA PHE A 235 4.32 6.25 -1.45
C PHE A 235 4.27 7.43 -0.49
N VAL A 236 3.97 7.20 0.79
CA VAL A 236 4.23 8.21 1.82
C VAL A 236 5.72 8.13 2.20
N PRO A 237 6.65 8.69 1.41
CA PRO A 237 7.85 9.24 2.00
C PRO A 237 8.26 10.55 1.32
N PHE A 238 7.66 11.68 1.68
CA PHE A 238 8.36 12.95 1.54
C PHE A 238 8.10 13.83 2.77
N PHE A 239 9.12 13.87 3.63
CA PHE A 239 9.31 14.93 4.63
C PHE A 239 10.63 15.61 4.30
N ASN A 240 10.58 16.85 3.86
CA ASN A 240 11.72 17.76 3.97
C ASN A 240 11.38 18.78 5.07
N LYS A 241 12.30 18.95 6.01
CA LYS A 241 12.02 19.47 7.36
C LYS A 241 11.79 20.98 7.44
N ASP A 242 11.72 21.70 6.32
CA ASP A 242 11.75 23.17 6.32
C ASP A 242 10.66 23.90 5.51
N LEU A 243 9.62 23.24 4.99
CA LEU A 243 8.49 23.94 4.36
C LEU A 243 7.14 23.32 4.77
N ARG A 244 6.25 24.18 5.32
CA ARG A 244 5.01 23.88 6.07
C ARG A 244 3.85 23.21 5.28
N ARG A 245 4.11 22.25 4.37
CA ARG A 245 3.06 21.62 3.52
C ARG A 245 3.14 20.10 3.30
N CYS A 246 4.11 19.37 3.87
CA CYS A 246 4.24 17.91 3.68
C CYS A 246 3.74 17.10 4.90
N VAL A 247 3.24 15.88 4.69
CA VAL A 247 2.72 14.96 5.74
C VAL A 247 3.35 13.57 5.59
N GLY A 248 3.83 13.00 6.70
CA GLY A 248 4.29 11.59 6.78
C GLY A 248 5.81 11.37 6.72
N THR A 249 6.29 10.24 7.23
CA THR A 249 7.72 9.88 7.23
C THR A 249 7.91 8.49 6.63
N SER A 250 9.01 8.28 5.90
CA SER A 250 9.39 6.94 5.45
C SER A 250 9.60 6.02 6.66
N LYS A 251 8.89 4.89 6.68
CA LYS A 251 9.22 3.77 7.58
C LYS A 251 10.20 2.90 6.79
N ALA A 252 11.42 2.75 7.31
CA ALA A 252 12.62 2.26 6.62
C ALA A 252 12.39 1.18 5.53
N LYS A 253 13.11 1.34 4.39
CA LYS A 253 13.36 0.26 3.42
C LYS A 253 14.42 -0.71 3.95
#